data_AF-A0A0C1JFB7-F1
#
_entry.id   AF-A0A0C1JFB7-F1
#
_cell.length_a   1.000
_cell.length_b   1.000
_cell.length_c   1.000
_cell.angle_alpha   90.00
_cell.angle_beta   90.00
_cell.angle_gamma   90.00
#
_symmetry.space_group_name_H-M   'P 1'
#
loop_
_entity.id
_entity.type
_entity.pdbx_description
1 polymer ?
#
loop_
_entity_poly.entity_id
_entity_poly.type
_entity_poly.pdbx_seq_one_letter_code
_entity_poly.pdbx_strand_id
1 'polypeptide(L)' 'MNRYRFLIPGDDGRPMQFPPIAPFWITGCNDTHTVVVAYAPNLQTLTSESHWPDAEEIEDWGEQKITFTSRFPKPDWWR' A
#
# COMPACT_ATOMS: atom_id res chain seq x y z
N MET A 1 3.56 0.79 -12.84
CA MET A 1 3.54 0.64 -11.37
C MET A 1 2.21 1.14 -10.90
N ASN A 2 1.30 0.23 -10.58
CA ASN A 2 -0.09 0.49 -10.24
C ASN A 2 -0.20 0.98 -8.80
N ARG A 3 -1.16 1.87 -8.53
CA ARG A 3 -1.47 2.32 -7.18
C ARG A 3 -2.73 1.63 -6.72
N TYR A 4 -2.63 0.93 -5.60
CA TYR A 4 -3.72 0.18 -4.99
C TYR A 4 -4.17 0.88 -3.72
N ARG A 5 -5.48 0.85 -3.46
CA ARG A 5 -6.07 1.12 -2.15
C ARG A 5 -6.68 -0.17 -1.63
N PHE A 6 -6.44 -0.52 -0.37
CA PHE A 6 -6.93 -1.76 0.23
C PHE A 6 -7.07 -1.60 1.76
N LEU A 7 -7.74 -2.57 2.36
CA LEU A 7 -7.88 -2.71 3.80
C LEU A 7 -6.94 -3.79 4.33
N ILE A 8 -6.43 -3.58 5.53
CA ILE A 8 -5.66 -4.56 6.30
C ILE A 8 -6.35 -4.77 7.63
N PRO A 9 -6.69 -6.02 8.00
CA PRO A 9 -7.24 -6.31 9.32
C PRO A 9 -6.31 -5.83 10.44
N GLY A 10 -6.89 -5.19 11.45
CA GLY A 10 -6.17 -4.64 12.60
C GLY A 10 -5.65 -3.22 12.41
N ASP A 11 -4.77 -2.80 13.30
CA ASP A 11 -4.24 -1.44 13.43
C ASP A 11 -2.85 -1.25 12.80
N ASP A 12 -2.24 -2.32 12.27
CA ASP A 12 -0.93 -2.30 11.62
C ASP A 12 -1.04 -2.50 10.09
N GLY A 13 -1.05 -1.39 9.35
CA GLY A 13 -1.06 -1.41 7.88
C GLY A 13 0.31 -1.54 7.22
N ARG A 14 1.38 -1.85 7.97
CA ARG A 14 2.74 -1.98 7.41
C ARG A 14 2.89 -3.30 6.62
N PRO A 15 3.77 -3.36 5.60
CA PRO A 15 4.04 -4.61 4.90
C PRO A 15 4.78 -5.60 5.80
N MET A 16 4.67 -6.89 5.50
CA MET A 16 5.36 -7.97 6.21
C MET A 16 6.89 -7.84 6.15
N GLN A 17 7.45 -7.24 5.08
CA GLN A 17 8.86 -6.90 4.97
C GLN A 17 9.06 -5.44 4.58
N PHE A 18 9.99 -4.78 5.27
CA PHE A 18 10.33 -3.38 5.05
C PHE A 18 11.79 -3.20 4.59
N PRO A 19 12.08 -2.35 3.58
CA PRO A 19 11.12 -1.59 2.79
C PRO A 19 10.41 -2.46 1.74
N PRO A 20 9.14 -2.16 1.41
CA PRO A 20 8.49 -2.78 0.26
C PRO A 20 9.12 -2.30 -1.04
N ILE A 21 8.77 -2.94 -2.15
CA ILE A 21 9.33 -2.62 -3.48
C ILE A 21 8.98 -1.22 -4.00
N ALA A 22 7.96 -0.57 -3.43
CA ALA A 22 7.50 0.74 -3.85
C ALA A 22 6.78 1.48 -2.70
N PRO A 23 6.59 2.81 -2.80
CA PRO A 23 5.98 3.64 -1.77
C PRO A 23 4.60 3.17 -1.29
N PHE A 24 4.34 3.34 0.00
CA PHE A 24 3.03 3.12 0.61
C PHE A 24 2.72 4.18 1.68
N TRP A 25 1.44 4.30 2.01
CA TRP A 25 0.90 5.23 3.00
C TRP A 25 -0.24 4.56 3.76
N ILE A 26 -0.23 4.72 5.08
CA ILE A 26 -1.42 4.49 5.91
C ILE A 26 -2.26 5.76 5.85
N THR A 27 -3.50 5.64 5.36
CA THR A 27 -4.38 6.79 5.05
C THR A 27 -5.59 6.91 5.96
N GLY A 28 -5.81 5.92 6.81
CA GLY A 28 -6.86 5.90 7.83
C GLY A 28 -6.85 4.60 8.59
N CYS A 29 -7.56 4.55 9.71
CA CYS A 29 -7.82 3.35 10.48
C CYS A 29 -9.21 3.44 11.12
N ASN A 30 -9.80 2.30 11.41
CA ASN A 30 -10.98 2.14 12.27
C ASN A 30 -10.72 0.99 13.26
N ASP A 31 -11.74 0.60 14.02
CA ASP A 31 -11.58 -0.42 15.08
C ASP A 31 -11.17 -1.81 14.57
N THR A 32 -11.39 -2.10 13.29
CA THR A 32 -11.16 -3.44 12.72
C THR A 32 -10.14 -3.47 11.60
N HIS A 33 -9.85 -2.34 10.96
CA HIS A 33 -9.01 -2.27 9.76
C HIS A 33 -8.20 -0.98 9.65
N THR A 34 -7.09 -1.11 8.93
CA THR A 34 -6.25 0.00 8.47
C THR A 34 -6.39 0.16 6.95
N VAL A 35 -6.56 1.40 6.49
CA VAL A 35 -6.64 1.74 5.07
C VAL A 35 -5.26 2.06 4.55
N VAL A 36 -4.77 1.26 3.62
CA VAL A 36 -3.44 1.40 3.03
C VAL A 36 -3.56 1.77 1.56
N VAL A 37 -2.67 2.66 1.12
CA VAL A 37 -2.44 2.95 -0.30
C VAL A 37 -1.00 2.60 -0.61
N ALA A 38 -0.76 1.75 -1.60
CA ALA A 38 0.59 1.33 -1.97
C ALA A 38 0.77 1.24 -3.49
N TYR A 39 1.99 1.48 -3.95
CA TYR A 39 2.38 1.13 -5.30
C TYR A 39 2.82 -0.33 -5.38
N ALA A 40 2.47 -1.03 -6.46
CA ALA A 40 2.97 -2.36 -6.79
C ALA A 40 2.92 -2.59 -8.32
N PRO A 41 3.77 -3.48 -8.89
CA PRO A 41 3.79 -3.73 -10.32
C PRO A 41 2.52 -4.44 -10.79
N ASN A 42 1.91 -5.23 -9.92
CA ASN A 42 0.67 -5.96 -10.14
C ASN A 42 0.09 -6.40 -8.78
N LEU A 43 -1.16 -6.87 -8.82
CA LEU A 43 -1.88 -7.37 -7.64
C LEU A 43 -1.15 -8.55 -6.97
N GLN A 44 -0.60 -9.48 -7.75
CA GLN A 44 0.11 -10.66 -7.21
C GLN A 44 1.30 -10.27 -6.33
N THR A 45 2.00 -9.19 -6.69
CA THR A 45 3.14 -8.70 -5.92
C THR A 45 2.67 -7.97 -4.66
N LEU A 46 1.59 -7.18 -4.77
CA LEU A 46 0.96 -6.49 -3.63
C LEU A 46 0.54 -7.50 -2.54
N THR A 47 -0.09 -8.60 -2.94
CA THR A 47 -0.64 -9.62 -2.03
C THR A 47 0.32 -10.78 -1.78
N SER A 48 1.63 -10.56 -1.95
CA SER A 48 2.62 -11.59 -1.65
C SER A 48 2.90 -11.67 -0.13
N GLU A 49 3.41 -12.81 0.33
CA GLU A 49 3.80 -13.05 1.73
C GLU A 49 4.79 -12.01 2.31
N SER A 50 5.54 -11.31 1.45
CA SER A 50 6.46 -10.25 1.87
C SER A 50 5.83 -8.86 1.94
N HIS A 51 4.60 -8.70 1.47
CA HIS A 51 3.88 -7.43 1.40
C HIS A 51 2.61 -7.49 2.26
N TRP A 52 1.43 -7.60 1.64
CA TRP A 52 0.15 -7.62 2.35
C TRP A 52 -0.68 -8.84 1.92
N PRO A 53 -0.35 -10.05 2.42
CA PRO A 53 -1.07 -11.27 2.05
C PRO A 53 -2.55 -11.22 2.47
N ASP A 54 -2.85 -10.53 3.58
CA ASP A 54 -4.20 -10.38 4.13
C ASP A 54 -4.94 -9.13 3.62
N ALA A 55 -4.55 -8.60 2.44
CA ALA A 55 -5.20 -7.42 1.87
C ALA A 55 -6.65 -7.71 1.43
N GLU A 56 -7.58 -6.88 1.89
CA GLU A 56 -9.02 -6.96 1.59
C GLU A 56 -9.49 -5.73 0.81
N GLU A 57 -10.66 -5.84 0.15
CA GLU A 57 -11.32 -4.74 -0.59
C GLU A 57 -10.36 -3.95 -1.51
N ILE A 58 -9.60 -4.66 -2.34
CA ILE A 58 -8.53 -4.07 -3.15
C ILE A 58 -9.10 -3.33 -4.37
N GLU A 59 -8.81 -2.04 -4.45
CA GLU A 59 -9.08 -1.16 -5.58
C GLU A 59 -7.79 -0.87 -6.36
N ASP A 60 -7.79 -1.06 -7.68
CA ASP A 60 -6.71 -0.62 -8.57
C ASP A 60 -7.04 0.77 -9.14
N TRP A 61 -6.23 1.78 -8.81
CA TRP A 61 -6.40 3.14 -9.33
C TRP A 61 -5.63 3.40 -10.63
N GLY A 62 -5.03 2.38 -11.24
CA GLY A 62 -4.57 2.38 -12.64
C GLY A 62 -3.38 3.29 -12.95
N GLU A 63 -2.61 3.74 -11.96
CA GLU A 63 -1.43 4.57 -12.21
C GLU A 63 -0.32 3.78 -12.91
N GLN A 64 0.35 4.38 -13.89
CA GLN A 64 1.43 3.72 -14.61
C GLN A 64 2.81 4.07 -14.05
N LYS A 65 2.92 5.20 -13.34
CA LYS A 65 4.15 5.75 -12.76
C LYS A 65 3.93 6.20 -11.32
N ILE A 66 4.98 6.08 -10.50
CA ILE A 66 4.98 6.61 -9.13
C ILE A 66 4.92 8.13 -9.22
N THR A 67 3.88 8.72 -8.63
CA THR A 67 3.67 10.16 -8.59
C THR A 67 3.43 10.61 -7.17
N PHE A 68 4.25 11.54 -6.69
CA PHE A 68 4.07 12.14 -5.37
C PHE A 68 3.20 13.37 -5.47
N THR A 69 2.28 13.50 -4.53
CA THR A 69 1.32 14.62 -4.44
C THR A 69 1.29 15.15 -3.01
N SER A 70 0.57 16.25 -2.77
CA SER A 70 0.35 16.73 -1.40
C SER A 70 -0.35 15.69 -0.51
N ARG A 71 -1.23 14.85 -1.09
CA ARG A 71 -1.91 13.77 -0.37
C ARG A 71 -1.04 12.51 -0.20
N PHE A 72 -0.12 12.28 -1.13
CA PHE A 72 0.80 11.13 -1.13
C PHE A 72 2.24 11.64 -1.29
N PRO A 73 2.83 12.24 -0.23
CA PRO A 73 4.17 12.82 -0.31
C PRO A 73 5.22 11.70 -0.46
N LYS A 74 6.39 12.05 -1.03
CA LYS A 74 7.53 11.13 -1.12
C LYS A 74 7.94 10.69 0.30
N PRO A 75 7.90 9.39 0.64
CA PRO A 75 8.34 8.93 1.96
C PRO A 75 9.85 9.08 2.12
N ASP A 76 10.33 9.41 3.33
CA ASP A 76 11.75 9.64 3.62
C ASP A 76 12.63 8.40 3.36
N TRP A 77 12.06 7.21 3.56
CA TRP A 77 12.74 5.94 3.33
C TRP A 77 12.85 5.58 1.84
N TRP A 78 12.03 6.19 0.97
CA TRP A 78 12.04 5.94 -0.46
C TRP A 78 13.16 6.75 -1.11
N ARG A 79 14.23 6.08 -1.56
CA ARG A 79 15.36 6.73 -2.23
C ARG A 79 15.11 6.82 -3.73
#